data_AF-A0ABD4V734-F1
#
_entry.id   AF-A0ABD4V734-F1
#
_cell.length_a   1.000
_cell.length_b   1.000
_cell.length_c   1.000
_cell.angle_alpha   90.00
_cell.angle_beta   90.00
_cell.angle_gamma   90.00
#
_symmetry.space_group_name_H-M   'P 1'
#
loop_
_entity.id
_entity.type
_entity.pdbx_description
1 polymer ?
#
loop_
_entity_poly.entity_id
_entity_poly.type
_entity_poly.pdbx_seq_one_letter_code
_entity_poly.pdbx_strand_id
1 'polypeptide(L)' 'MSPFAVEILELLSDRELEVLGYLAEGHTYSSIARRMNLSPHTVDTYLRRIRGKAGVSNRAHLMVLALQVSRRHDFGMTQV' A
#
# COMPACT_ATOMS: atom_id res chain seq x y z
N MET A 1 5.48 -10.91 14.80
CA MET A 1 5.44 -10.37 13.42
C MET A 1 6.01 -11.45 12.52
N SER A 2 5.37 -11.79 11.40
CA SER A 2 5.98 -12.74 10.44
C SER A 2 7.22 -12.08 9.85
N PRO A 3 8.43 -12.70 9.89
CA PRO A 3 9.64 -12.11 9.32
C PRO A 3 9.50 -11.79 7.83
N PHE A 4 8.70 -12.59 7.12
CA PHE A 4 8.40 -12.42 5.69
C PHE A 4 7.74 -11.07 5.34
N ALA A 5 6.94 -10.51 6.26
CA ALA A 5 6.25 -9.25 6.00
C ALA A 5 7.21 -8.06 6.06
N VAL A 6 8.20 -8.08 6.96
CA VAL A 6 9.16 -6.98 7.13
C VAL A 6 10.07 -6.88 5.91
N GLU A 7 10.56 -8.01 5.41
CA GLU A 7 11.39 -8.07 4.20
C GLU A 7 10.67 -7.52 2.97
N ILE A 8 9.38 -7.84 2.80
CA ILE A 8 8.59 -7.31 1.68
C ILE A 8 8.46 -5.79 1.78
N LEU A 9 8.21 -5.24 2.97
CA LEU A 9 8.05 -3.79 3.14
C LEU A 9 9.32 -3.02 2.83
N GLU A 10 10.49 -3.58 3.13
CA GLU A 10 11.79 -2.99 2.78
C GLU A 10 12.08 -2.98 1.26
N LEU A 11 11.40 -3.83 0.48
CA LEU A 11 11.50 -3.87 -0.99
C LEU A 11 10.59 -2.84 -1.69
N LEU A 12 9.66 -2.24 -0.96
CA LEU A 12 8.73 -1.26 -1.50
C LEU A 12 9.34 0.13 -1.48
N SER A 13 9.11 0.88 -2.55
CA SER A 13 9.42 2.31 -2.59
C SER A 13 8.47 3.10 -1.71
N ASP A 14 8.86 4.32 -1.32
CA ASP A 14 8.02 5.23 -0.54
C ASP A 14 6.63 5.45 -1.15
N ARG A 15 6.56 5.58 -2.49
CA ARG A 15 5.28 5.72 -3.20
C ARG A 15 4.42 4.47 -3.16
N GLU A 16 5.03 3.29 -3.16
CA GLU A 16 4.30 2.02 -3.03
C GLU A 16 3.79 1.82 -1.60
N LEU A 17 4.58 2.22 -0.60
CA LEU A 17 4.17 2.24 0.81
C LEU A 17 3.01 3.21 1.04
N GLU A 18 3.08 4.41 0.45
CA GLU A 18 2.01 5.41 0.51
C GLU A 18 0.69 4.88 -0.09
N VAL A 19 0.76 4.23 -1.27
CA VAL A 19 -0.40 3.58 -1.89
C VAL A 19 -0.97 2.46 -0.99
N LEU A 20 -0.13 1.65 -0.35
CA LEU A 20 -0.58 0.63 0.60
C LEU A 20 -1.22 1.22 1.85
N GLY A 21 -0.69 2.32 2.39
CA GLY A 21 -1.25 3.01 3.54
C GLY A 21 -2.70 3.43 3.29
N TYR A 22 -2.95 4.14 2.17
CA TYR A 22 -4.31 4.52 1.83
C TYR A 22 -5.22 3.32 1.53
N LEU A 23 -4.68 2.25 0.94
CA LEU A 23 -5.46 1.03 0.72
C LEU A 23 -5.90 0.39 2.06
N ALA A 24 -5.02 0.41 3.07
CA ALA A 24 -5.30 -0.11 4.41
C ALA A 24 -6.36 0.72 5.14
N GLU A 25 -6.39 2.03 4.90
CA GLU A 25 -7.45 2.95 5.37
C GLU A 25 -8.80 2.74 4.66
N GLY A 26 -8.85 1.85 3.66
CA GLY A 26 -10.06 1.51 2.92
C GLY A 26 -10.33 2.42 1.71
N HIS A 27 -9.36 3.23 1.28
CA HIS A 27 -9.54 4.07 0.10
C HIS A 27 -9.67 3.24 -1.18
N THR A 28 -10.57 3.70 -2.07
CA THR A 28 -10.69 3.18 -3.43
C THR A 28 -9.56 3.70 -4.31
N TYR A 29 -9.26 3.02 -5.42
CA TYR A 29 -8.16 3.42 -6.31
C TYR A 29 -8.34 4.85 -6.83
N SER A 30 -9.59 5.25 -7.10
CA SER A 30 -9.92 6.62 -7.54
C SER A 30 -9.76 7.66 -6.42
N SER A 31 -9.91 7.27 -5.15
CA SER A 31 -9.66 8.16 -4.01
C SER A 31 -8.16 8.31 -3.76
N ILE A 32 -7.41 7.21 -3.82
CA ILE A 32 -5.94 7.21 -3.73
C ILE A 32 -5.34 8.07 -4.85
N ALA A 33 -5.82 7.88 -6.08
CA ALA A 33 -5.39 8.65 -7.24
C ALA A 33 -5.55 10.15 -7.02
N ARG A 34 -6.71 10.59 -6.51
CA ARG A 34 -6.94 12.01 -6.18
C ARG A 34 -5.99 12.53 -5.10
N ARG A 35 -5.81 11.77 -4.01
CA ARG A 35 -4.92 12.17 -2.89
C ARG A 35 -3.47 12.30 -3.32
N MET A 36 -3.01 11.42 -4.21
CA MET A 36 -1.62 11.39 -4.69
C MET A 36 -1.39 12.23 -5.95
N ASN A 37 -2.42 12.92 -6.47
CA ASN A 37 -2.38 13.63 -7.76
C ASN A 37 -1.92 12.73 -8.93
N LEU A 38 -2.51 11.53 -9.01
CA LEU A 38 -2.22 10.50 -10.01
C LEU A 38 -3.47 10.10 -10.78
N SER A 39 -3.28 9.33 -11.86
CA SER A 39 -4.40 8.62 -12.49
C SER A 39 -4.73 7.33 -11.73
N PRO A 40 -6.00 6.84 -11.75
CA PRO A 40 -6.34 5.52 -11.22
C PRO A 40 -5.53 4.38 -11.86
N HIS A 41 -5.13 4.55 -13.12
CA HIS A 41 -4.28 3.58 -13.83
C HIS A 41 -2.85 3.53 -13.25
N THR A 42 -2.30 4.68 -12.86
CA THR A 42 -1.01 4.77 -12.18
C THR A 42 -1.07 4.10 -10.80
N VAL A 43 -2.17 4.27 -10.06
CA VAL A 43 -2.39 3.55 -8.80
C VAL A 43 -2.46 2.05 -9.02
N ASP A 44 -3.20 1.56 -10.03
CA ASP A 44 -3.22 0.14 -10.36
C ASP A 44 -1.82 -0.38 -10.73
N THR A 45 -1.01 0.42 -11.42
CA THR A 45 0.38 0.08 -11.75
C THR A 45 1.22 -0.12 -10.49
N TYR A 46 1.13 0.78 -9.50
CA TYR A 46 1.80 0.59 -8.21
C TYR A 46 1.33 -0.70 -7.52
N LEU A 47 0.03 -0.95 -7.46
CA LEU A 47 -0.53 -2.15 -6.83
C LEU A 47 -0.13 -3.45 -7.55
N ARG A 48 0.12 -3.42 -8.87
CA ARG A 48 0.68 -4.56 -9.61
C ARG A 48 2.15 -4.78 -9.29
N ARG A 49 2.95 -3.71 -9.18
CA ARG A 49 4.37 -3.80 -8.80
C ARG A 49 4.53 -4.33 -7.38
N ILE A 50 3.74 -3.83 -6.43
CA ILE A 50 3.71 -4.34 -5.06
C ILE A 50 3.38 -5.84 -5.04
N ARG A 51 2.35 -6.26 -5.80
CA ARG A 51 2.00 -7.69 -5.94
C ARG A 51 3.17 -8.53 -6.45
N GLY A 52 3.87 -8.04 -7.49
CA GLY A 52 5.07 -8.69 -8.02
C GLY A 52 6.19 -8.81 -6.99
N LYS A 53 6.48 -7.74 -6.24
CA LYS A 53 7.51 -7.72 -5.19
C LYS A 53 7.17 -8.60 -3.99
N ALA A 54 5.90 -8.63 -3.60
CA ALA A 54 5.40 -9.43 -2.50
C ALA A 54 5.16 -10.91 -2.85
N GLY A 55 5.24 -11.28 -4.13
CA GLY A 55 4.92 -12.63 -4.59
C GLY A 55 3.44 -13.01 -4.42
N VAL A 56 2.54 -12.03 -4.35
CA VAL A 56 1.10 -12.25 -4.10
C VAL A 56 0.26 -11.94 -5.33
N SER A 57 -0.74 -12.78 -5.59
CA SER A 57 -1.52 -12.72 -6.85
C SER A 57 -2.86 -11.99 -6.74
N ASN A 58 -3.39 -11.78 -5.53
CA ASN A 58 -4.77 -11.29 -5.36
C ASN A 58 -4.87 -10.06 -4.43
N ARG A 59 -5.98 -9.33 -4.57
CA ARG A 59 -6.28 -8.12 -3.79
C ARG A 59 -6.42 -8.39 -2.29
N ALA A 60 -6.88 -9.58 -1.90
CA ALA A 60 -7.04 -9.93 -0.49
C ALA A 60 -5.66 -10.00 0.22
N HIS A 61 -4.67 -10.63 -0.40
CA HIS A 61 -3.30 -10.63 0.09
C HIS A 61 -2.69 -9.22 0.15
N LEU A 62 -3.00 -8.39 -0.84
CA LEU A 62 -2.57 -6.99 -0.86
C LEU A 62 -3.18 -6.20 0.31
N MET A 63 -4.44 -6.46 0.65
CA MET A 63 -5.11 -5.86 1.81
C MET A 63 -4.50 -6.34 3.12
N VAL A 64 -4.15 -7.63 3.23
CA VAL A 64 -3.44 -8.17 4.41
C VAL A 64 -2.10 -7.48 4.60
N LEU A 65 -1.33 -7.28 3.52
CA LEU A 65 -0.06 -6.55 3.55
C LEU A 65 -0.28 -5.08 3.95
N ALA A 66 -1.30 -4.43 3.38
CA ALA A 66 -1.67 -3.05 3.70
C ALA A 66 -1.96 -2.88 5.21
N LEU A 67 -2.73 -3.78 5.81
CA LEU A 67 -3.03 -3.79 7.24
C LEU A 67 -1.80 -4.06 8.13
N GLN A 68 -0.72 -4.63 7.58
CA GLN A 68 0.55 -4.76 8.29
C GLN A 68 1.36 -3.44 8.24
N VAL A 69 1.25 -2.67 7.15
CA VAL A 69 1.85 -1.32 7.04
C VAL A 69 1.22 -0.36 8.04
N SER A 70 -0.11 -0.34 8.18
CA SER A 70 -0.79 0.58 9.11
C SER A 70 -0.33 0.41 10.55
N ARG A 71 -0.08 -0.82 11.00
CA ARG A 71 0.46 -1.10 12.35
C ARG A 71 1.86 -0.52 12.59
N ARG A 72 2.57 -0.16 11.52
CA ARG A 72 3.88 0.50 11.57
C ARG A 72 3.76 2.03 11.48
N HIS A 73 2.66 2.54 10.95
CA HIS A 73 2.41 3.96 10.67
C HIS A 73 1.53 4.68 11.71
N ASP A 74 1.22 4.07 12.86
CA ASP A 74 0.46 4.69 13.96
C ASP A 74 1.16 5.89 14.66
N PHE A 75 2.17 6.52 14.03
CA PHE A 75 2.76 7.77 14.49
C PHE A 75 2.73 8.84 13.40
N GLY A 76 1.63 9.59 13.38
CA GLY A 76 1.61 10.99 12.96
C GLY A 76 1.23 11.22 11.49
N MET A 77 -0.05 11.54 11.27
CA MET A 77 -0.42 12.71 10.46
C MET A 77 -1.89 13.05 10.67
N THR A 78 -2.11 14.07 11.50
CA THR A 78 -3.28 14.94 11.52
C THR A 78 -3.73 15.23 10.08
N GLN A 79 -4.96 14.86 9.74
CA GLN A 79 -5.60 15.42 8.55
C GLN A 79 -5.96 16.87 8.86
N VAL A 80 -5.35 17.81 8.13
CA VAL A 80 -5.80 19.21 7.97
C VAL A 80 -6.69 19.31 6.74
#